data_AF-A0A847ZCT7-F1
#
_entry.id   AF-A0A847ZCT7-F1
#
_cell.length_a   1.000
_cell.length_b   1.000
_cell.length_c   1.000
_cell.angle_alpha   90.00
_cell.angle_beta   90.00
_cell.angle_gamma   90.00
#
_symmetry.space_group_name_H-M   'P 1'
#
loop_
_entity.id
_entity.type
_entity.pdbx_description
1 polymer ?
#
loop_
_entity_poly.entity_id
_entity_poly.type
_entity_poly.pdbx_seq_one_letter_code
_entity_poly.pdbx_strand_id
1 'polypeptide(L)' 'DAAKIEEEMGDLFFTLVNLSRFLNVDAEKATDRAVNKFLGRWLYITRKLAARGRSPEDATPAELDLIWNEAREKGL' A
#
# COMPACT_ATOMS: atom_id res chain seq x y z
N ASP A 1 22.62 -3.89 13.36
CA ASP A 1 22.22 -5.02 14.22
C ASP A 1 20.74 -5.25 13.98
N ALA A 2 20.35 -6.40 13.44
CA ALA A 2 18.97 -6.63 12.98
C ALA A 2 17.96 -6.54 14.13
N ALA A 3 18.34 -6.97 15.33
CA ALA A 3 17.49 -6.89 16.52
C ALA A 3 17.15 -5.44 16.89
N LYS A 4 18.13 -4.54 16.80
CA LYS A 4 17.91 -3.10 17.04
C LYS A 4 16.97 -2.47 16.02
N ILE A 5 17.06 -2.90 14.75
CA ILE A 5 16.16 -2.40 13.70
C ILE A 5 14.71 -2.84 13.97
N GLU A 6 14.52 -4.08 14.42
CA GLU A 6 13.21 -4.62 14.79
C GLU A 6 12.61 -3.89 16.00
N GLU A 7 13.42 -3.60 17.02
CA GLU A 7 13.03 -2.81 18.20
C GLU A 7 12.52 -1.41 17.80
N GLU A 8 13.33 -0.66 17.04
CA GLU A 8 12.98 0.69 16.56
C GLU A 8 11.73 0.69 15.66
N MET A 9 11.55 -0.36 14.85
CA MET A 9 10.33 -0.53 14.03
C MET A 9 9.09 -0.75 14.91
N GLY A 10 9.23 -1.53 15.98
CA GLY A 10 8.18 -1.72 16.99
C GLY A 10 7.76 -0.41 17.66
N ASP A 11 8.73 0.41 18.06
CA ASP A 11 8.49 1.72 18.66
C ASP A 11 7.76 2.69 17.70
N LEU A 12 8.08 2.64 16.40
CA LEU A 12 7.37 3.41 15.40
C LEU A 12 5.91 2.95 15.26
N PHE A 13 5.66 1.64 15.18
CA PHE A 13 4.29 1.12 15.12
C PHE A 13 3.48 1.47 16.38
N PHE A 14 4.06 1.31 17.56
CA PHE A 14 3.43 1.69 18.82
C PHE A 14 3.09 3.18 18.85
N THR A 15 4.03 4.03 18.42
CA THR A 15 3.83 5.48 18.34
C THR A 15 2.70 5.85 17.38
N LEU A 16 2.62 5.22 16.21
CA LEU A 16 1.54 5.46 15.23
C LEU A 16 0.17 5.02 15.76
N VAL A 17 0.10 3.87 16.43
CA VAL A 17 -1.14 3.40 17.08
C VAL A 17 -1.54 4.38 18.19
N ASN A 18 -0.60 4.84 19.01
CA ASN A 18 -0.91 5.82 20.05
C ASN A 18 -1.37 7.17 19.49
N LEU A 19 -0.76 7.63 18.39
CA LEU A 19 -1.18 8.84 17.68
C LEU A 19 -2.62 8.72 17.20
N SER A 20 -3.01 7.56 16.63
CA SER A 20 -4.40 7.34 16.19
C SER A 20 -5.41 7.54 17.34
N ARG A 21 -5.08 7.08 18.55
CA ARG A 21 -5.90 7.26 19.76
C ARG A 21 -6.07 8.74 20.11
N PHE A 22 -5.00 9.54 20.06
CA PHE A 22 -5.09 10.98 20.32
C PHE A 22 -5.89 11.73 19.26
N LEU A 23 -5.89 11.23 18.02
CA LEU A 23 -6.67 11.79 16.91
C LEU A 23 -8.11 11.26 16.83
N ASN A 24 -8.55 10.43 17.78
CA ASN A 24 -9.84 9.72 17.74
C ASN A 24 -10.05 8.92 16.43
N VAL A 25 -8.98 8.36 15.89
CA VAL A 25 -8.98 7.48 14.72
C VAL A 25 -8.84 6.03 15.17
N ASP A 26 -9.71 5.17 14.66
CA ASP A 26 -9.58 3.71 14.82
C ASP A 26 -8.43 3.20 13.95
N ALA A 27 -7.32 2.80 14.58
CA ALA A 27 -6.11 2.32 13.91
C ALA A 27 -6.35 1.10 13.02
N GLU A 28 -7.17 0.16 13.49
CA GLU A 28 -7.47 -1.08 12.77
C GLU A 28 -8.22 -0.75 11.49
N LYS A 29 -9.31 0.03 11.59
CA LYS A 29 -10.08 0.46 10.41
C LYS A 29 -9.27 1.35 9.48
N ALA A 30 -8.39 2.20 10.00
CA ALA A 30 -7.51 3.03 9.18
C ALA A 30 -6.54 2.17 8.36
N THR A 31 -5.96 1.15 8.99
CA THR A 31 -5.04 0.20 8.36
C THR A 31 -5.77 -0.66 7.33
N ASP A 32 -6.94 -1.20 7.68
CA ASP A 32 -7.79 -1.98 6.77
C ASP A 32 -8.15 -1.17 5.50
N ARG A 33 -8.56 0.09 5.66
CA ARG A 33 -8.80 0.99 4.50
C ARG A 33 -7.56 1.20 3.65
N ALA A 34 -6.38 1.35 4.26
CA ALA A 34 -5.13 1.53 3.52
C ALA A 34 -4.75 0.27 2.72
N VAL A 35 -4.90 -0.91 3.33
CA VAL A 35 -4.66 -2.21 2.68
C VAL A 35 -5.63 -2.43 1.53
N ASN A 36 -6.94 -2.23 1.75
CA ASN A 36 -7.96 -2.41 0.71
C ASN A 36 -7.75 -1.47 -0.48
N LYS A 37 -7.36 -0.21 -0.23
CA LYS A 37 -6.96 0.74 -1.28
C LYS A 37 -5.73 0.25 -2.07
N PHE A 38 -4.70 -0.25 -1.40
CA PHE A 38 -3.54 -0.83 -2.07
C PHE A 38 -3.94 -2.02 -2.95
N LEU A 39 -4.74 -2.95 -2.42
CA LEU A 39 -5.21 -4.14 -3.14
C LEU A 39 -6.06 -3.76 -4.36
N GLY A 40 -6.94 -2.76 -4.22
CA GLY A 40 -7.75 -2.24 -5.34
C GLY A 40 -6.88 -1.75 -6.49
N ARG A 41 -5.84 -0.95 -6.20
CA ARG A 41 -4.88 -0.46 -7.19
C ARG A 41 -4.04 -1.58 -7.79
N TRP A 42 -3.58 -2.53 -6.98
CA TRP A 42 -2.81 -3.67 -7.45
C TRP A 42 -3.62 -4.57 -8.39
N LEU A 43 -4.89 -4.82 -8.05
CA LEU A 43 -5.82 -5.56 -8.90
C LEU A 43 -6.08 -4.83 -10.23
N TYR A 44 -6.13 -3.49 -10.20
CA TYR A 44 -6.24 -2.70 -11.41
C TYR A 44 -5.01 -2.86 -12.33
N ILE A 45 -3.81 -2.77 -11.76
CA ILE A 45 -2.55 -2.95 -12.49
C ILE A 45 -2.48 -4.32 -13.14
N THR A 46 -2.68 -5.38 -12.35
CA THR A 46 -2.61 -6.77 -12.84
C THR A 46 -3.62 -7.03 -13.95
N ARG A 47 -4.86 -6.54 -13.83
CA ARG A 47 -5.88 -6.64 -14.89
C ARG A 47 -5.48 -5.89 -16.15
N LYS A 48 -4.92 -4.69 -16.03
CA LYS A 48 -4.51 -3.88 -17.18
C LYS A 48 -3.35 -4.51 -17.94
N LEU A 49 -2.39 -5.11 -17.24
CA LEU A 49 -1.29 -5.86 -17.84
C LEU A 49 -1.77 -7.17 -18.47
N ALA A 50 -2.65 -7.92 -17.79
CA ALA A 50 -3.23 -9.15 -18.31
C ALA A 50 -4.02 -8.91 -19.61
N ALA A 51 -4.74 -7.78 -19.73
CA ALA A 51 -5.42 -7.39 -20.97
C ALA A 51 -4.45 -7.14 -22.14
N ARG A 52 -3.16 -6.93 -21.87
CA ARG A 52 -2.07 -6.81 -22.86
C ARG A 52 -1.28 -8.11 -23.01
N GLY A 53 -1.73 -9.21 -22.39
CA GLY A 53 -1.03 -10.50 -22.40
C GLY A 53 0.30 -10.50 -21.63
N ARG A 54 0.46 -9.61 -20.64
CA ARG A 54 1.70 -9.46 -19.86
C ARG A 54 1.43 -9.65 -18.36
N SER A 55 2.46 -10.04 -17.62
CA SER A 55 2.42 -10.08 -16.15
C SER A 55 3.13 -8.87 -15.52
N PRO A 56 2.93 -8.59 -14.21
CA PRO A 56 3.68 -7.54 -13.51
C PRO A 56 5.20 -7.75 -13.51
N GLU A 57 5.65 -9.01 -13.50
CA GLU A 57 7.06 -9.38 -13.53
C GLU A 57 7.73 -8.99 -14.86
N ASP A 58 6.95 -8.92 -15.94
CA ASP A 58 7.42 -8.48 -17.26
C ASP A 58 7.45 -6.94 -17.40
N ALA A 59 6.86 -6.21 -16.45
CA ALA A 59 6.70 -4.75 -16.51
C ALA A 59 7.87 -4.01 -15.87
N THR A 60 8.19 -2.83 -16.39
CA THR A 60 9.20 -1.97 -15.75
C THR A 60 8.59 -1.23 -14.56
N PRO A 61 9.40 -0.82 -13.56
CA PRO A 61 8.91 0.02 -12.47
C PRO A 61 8.19 1.30 -12.93
N ALA A 62 8.67 1.91 -14.02
CA ALA A 62 8.05 3.09 -14.62
C ALA A 62 6.67 2.80 -15.25
N GLU A 63 6.50 1.63 -15.87
CA GLU A 63 5.21 1.20 -16.40
C GLU A 63 4.22 0.91 -15.26
N LEU A 64 4.67 0.24 -14.21
CA LEU A 64 3.85 -0.03 -13.02
C LEU A 64 3.40 1.28 -12.35
N ASP A 65 4.31 2.26 -12.21
CA ASP A 65 3.98 3.57 -11.63
C ASP A 65 2.97 4.35 -12.48
N LEU A 66 3.09 4.29 -13.82
CA LEU A 66 2.12 4.93 -14.71
C LEU A 66 0.72 4.34 -14.55
N ILE A 67 0.59 3.02 -14.49
CA ILE A 67 -0.71 2.35 -14.28
C ILE A 67 -1.23 2.58 -12.84
N TRP A 68 -0.32 2.65 -11.86
CA TRP A 68 -0.66 2.98 -10.47
C TRP A 68 -1.26 4.38 -10.37
N ASN A 69 -0.66 5.38 -11.03
CA ASN A 69 -1.14 6.75 -11.02
C ASN A 69 -2.52 6.88 -11.68
N GLU A 70 -2.78 6.15 -12.76
CA GLU A 70 -4.13 6.05 -13.35
C GLU A 70 -5.15 5.41 -12.38
N ALA A 71 -4.76 4.37 -11.63
CA ALA A 71 -5.63 3.79 -10.62
C ALA A 71 -6.00 4.82 -9.54
N ARG A 72 -5.03 5.65 -9.12
CA ARG A 72 -5.26 6.74 -8.16
C ARG A 72 -6.23 7.79 -8.70
N GLU A 73 -6.08 8.18 -9.97
CA GLU A 73 -6.98 9.14 -10.64
C GLU A 73 -8.41 8.63 -10.73
N LYS A 74 -8.59 7.31 -10.83
CA LYS A 74 -9.91 6.64 -10.80
C LYS A 74 -10.52 6.50 -9.40
N GLY A 75 -9.84 6.98 -8.35
CA GLY A 75 -10.30 6.89 -6.97
C GLY A 75 -10.16 5.49 -6.36
N LEU A 76 -9.34 4.62 -6.96
CA LEU A 76 -8.98 3.31 -6.42
C LEU A 76 -7.91 3.43 -5.34
#